data_AF-A0A3A9SAT9-F1
#
_entry.id   AF-A0A3A9SAT9-F1
#
_cell.length_a   1.000
_cell.length_b   1.000
_cell.length_c   1.000
_cell.angle_alpha   90.00
_cell.angle_beta   90.00
_cell.angle_gamma   90.00
#
_symmetry.space_group_name_H-M   'P 1'
#
loop_
_entity.id
_entity.type
_entity.pdbx_description
1 polymer ?
#
loop_
_entity_poly.entity_id
_entity_poly.type
_entity_poly.pdbx_seq_one_letter_code
_entity_poly.pdbx_strand_id
1 'polypeptide(L)'
;MKTIIYGAQGYALGTYEAMKTLYPEREILFFMVSSFEGNPVALAGVPVKELADVSASFSDEEKKEIEVIIATPENVQQEIEETLDGCGFSNHSRLTGKRWGELMDAFHAKSGEFKPLASYKAVNAENDNEIQENAAAEQSFDKDNFGLNIFFARSHKDKELKTKIIRPDYMHPIQVGAANTDERIAEITDATGDNISAKNGNYCEITGLYWIWKNSLRDSESEYFGLAQYRRSFELTEDDLRRLFCNDIDVLLPYPLMYEPDINKHHERYLKDADWTALLTALKEVSPEYAEAFPGVLGQQCMYNYNVILAKAQVLKDYCEWLFPVLSRVEELSVPKGSERADRYIGYMVEILETLYFMKNADRLKIAHKACRMYV
;
A
#
# COMPACT_ATOMS: atom_id res chain seq x y z
N MET A 1 24.46 18.41 6.83
CA MET A 1 24.59 17.29 7.78
C MET A 1 24.77 16.02 6.96
N LYS A 2 25.66 15.12 7.40
CA LYS A 2 25.90 13.84 6.75
C LYS A 2 24.88 12.81 7.24
N THR A 3 24.22 12.14 6.32
CA THR A 3 23.15 11.17 6.61
C THR A 3 23.44 9.84 5.92
N ILE A 4 23.18 8.75 6.64
CA ILE A 4 23.11 7.38 6.12
C ILE A 4 21.66 6.93 6.20
N ILE A 5 21.17 6.25 5.16
CA ILE A 5 19.85 5.61 5.17
C ILE A 5 20.06 4.11 5.43
N TYR A 6 19.49 3.58 6.51
CA TYR A 6 19.50 2.15 6.78
C TYR A 6 18.34 1.46 6.05
N GLY A 7 18.65 0.47 5.23
CA GLY A 7 17.76 -0.19 4.28
C GLY A 7 18.22 0.05 2.84
N ALA A 8 17.83 -0.85 1.93
CA ALA A 8 18.18 -0.75 0.51
C ALA A 8 17.05 -1.27 -0.41
N GLN A 9 15.79 -1.06 0.01
CA GLN A 9 14.59 -1.46 -0.71
C GLN A 9 13.59 -0.29 -0.76
N GLY A 10 12.32 -0.54 -1.12
CA GLY A 10 11.34 0.51 -1.43
C GLY A 10 11.18 1.61 -0.36
N TYR A 11 11.21 1.29 0.94
CA TYR A 11 11.19 2.31 2.01
C TYR A 11 12.44 3.20 1.98
N ALA A 12 13.62 2.61 1.79
CA ALA A 12 14.88 3.34 1.73
C ALA A 12 14.96 4.20 0.45
N LEU A 13 14.53 3.65 -0.70
CA LEU A 13 14.45 4.39 -1.96
C LEU A 13 13.50 5.58 -1.85
N GLY A 14 12.28 5.37 -1.35
CA GLY A 14 11.32 6.46 -1.14
C GLY A 14 11.81 7.51 -0.14
N THR A 15 12.52 7.08 0.91
CA THR A 15 13.18 8.02 1.84
C THR A 15 14.25 8.85 1.15
N TYR A 16 15.08 8.23 0.31
CA TYR A 16 16.12 8.92 -0.44
C TYR A 16 15.53 9.97 -1.38
N GLU A 17 14.55 9.60 -2.20
CA GLU A 17 13.90 10.52 -3.15
C GLU A 17 13.20 11.67 -2.42
N ALA A 18 12.50 11.38 -1.32
CA ALA A 18 11.88 12.39 -0.48
C ALA A 18 12.92 13.35 0.12
N MET A 19 14.03 12.84 0.63
CA MET A 19 15.09 13.68 1.20
C MET A 19 15.79 14.54 0.15
N LYS A 20 16.14 13.98 -1.00
CA LYS A 20 16.69 14.73 -2.15
C LYS A 20 15.77 15.87 -2.57
N THR A 21 14.47 15.61 -2.56
CA THR A 21 13.45 16.57 -3.00
C THR A 21 13.19 17.65 -1.95
N LEU A 22 13.05 17.27 -0.68
CA LEU A 22 12.65 18.17 0.40
C LEU A 22 13.83 18.92 1.03
N TYR A 23 14.99 18.25 1.14
CA TYR A 23 16.18 18.72 1.86
C TYR A 23 17.45 18.53 1.00
N PRO A 24 17.54 19.16 -0.20
CA PRO A 24 18.64 18.96 -1.14
C PRO A 24 20.02 19.34 -0.59
N GLU A 25 20.08 20.12 0.49
CA GLU A 25 21.29 20.50 1.21
C GLU A 25 21.86 19.38 2.11
N ARG A 26 21.07 18.32 2.38
CA ARG A 26 21.54 17.16 3.14
C ARG A 26 22.36 16.24 2.25
N GLU A 27 23.52 15.82 2.76
CA GLU A 27 24.42 14.91 2.05
C GLU A 27 24.10 13.47 2.47
N ILE A 28 23.49 12.70 1.56
CA ILE A 28 23.27 11.26 1.76
C ILE A 28 24.51 10.51 1.27
N LEU A 29 25.24 9.88 2.20
CA LEU A 29 26.54 9.27 1.91
C LEU A 29 26.40 7.94 1.17
N PHE A 30 25.57 7.05 1.70
CA PHE A 30 25.31 5.70 1.19
C PHE A 30 24.09 5.09 1.89
N PHE A 31 23.60 4.00 1.33
CA PHE A 31 22.66 3.10 1.99
C PHE A 31 23.42 2.08 2.84
N MET A 32 22.85 1.69 3.97
CA MET A 32 23.45 0.73 4.89
C MET A 32 22.51 -0.44 5.15
N VAL A 33 23.02 -1.66 5.12
CA VAL A 33 22.26 -2.89 5.36
C VAL A 33 22.98 -3.79 6.36
N SER A 34 22.26 -4.69 7.01
CA SER A 34 22.88 -5.70 7.89
C SER A 34 23.69 -6.71 7.08
N SER A 35 23.20 -7.07 5.88
CA SER A 35 23.86 -7.94 4.92
C SER A 35 23.45 -7.60 3.48
N PHE A 36 24.32 -7.88 2.51
CA PHE A 36 24.03 -7.84 1.08
C PHE A 36 23.03 -8.91 0.63
N GLU A 37 22.76 -9.94 1.44
CA GLU A 37 21.78 -10.96 1.08
C GLU A 37 20.40 -10.33 0.79
N GLY A 38 19.94 -10.46 -0.46
CA GLY A 38 18.66 -9.91 -0.90
C GLY A 38 18.64 -8.38 -1.07
N ASN A 39 19.78 -7.71 -1.07
CA ASN A 39 19.91 -6.26 -1.30
C ASN A 39 20.79 -5.96 -2.52
N PRO A 40 20.54 -4.87 -3.24
CA PRO A 40 21.39 -4.47 -4.36
C PRO A 40 22.72 -3.90 -3.87
N VAL A 41 23.71 -3.82 -4.75
CA VAL A 41 25.02 -3.19 -4.46
C VAL A 41 24.97 -1.66 -4.54
N ALA A 42 23.94 -1.11 -5.19
CA ALA A 42 23.65 0.30 -5.31
C ALA A 42 22.14 0.52 -5.46
N LEU A 43 21.65 1.68 -5.04
CA LEU A 43 20.25 2.09 -5.14
C LEU A 43 20.23 3.60 -5.47
N ALA A 44 19.47 4.03 -6.47
CA ALA A 44 19.46 5.38 -7.04
C ALA A 44 20.87 5.88 -7.42
N GLY A 45 21.73 4.97 -7.89
CA GLY A 45 23.15 5.26 -8.19
C GLY A 45 24.04 5.52 -6.96
N VAL A 46 23.51 5.38 -5.74
CA VAL A 46 24.23 5.53 -4.48
C VAL A 46 24.64 4.15 -3.94
N PRO A 47 25.87 3.97 -3.45
CA PRO A 47 26.34 2.67 -2.99
C PRO A 47 25.56 2.16 -1.78
N VAL A 48 25.39 0.84 -1.72
CA VAL A 48 24.91 0.11 -0.55
C VAL A 48 26.12 -0.53 0.15
N LYS A 49 26.18 -0.44 1.49
CA LYS A 49 27.28 -1.00 2.29
C LYS A 49 26.76 -1.84 3.44
N GLU A 50 27.50 -2.88 3.82
CA GLU A 50 27.20 -3.65 5.03
C GLU A 50 27.63 -2.89 6.29
N LEU A 51 26.82 -3.00 7.35
CA LEU A 51 27.09 -2.36 8.63
C LEU A 51 28.45 -2.77 9.22
N ALA A 52 28.88 -4.01 9.02
CA ALA A 52 30.18 -4.49 9.51
C ALA A 52 31.35 -3.71 8.89
N ASP A 53 31.33 -3.54 7.57
CA ASP A 53 32.36 -2.80 6.82
C ASP A 53 32.34 -1.31 7.18
N VAL A 54 31.14 -0.74 7.30
CA VAL A 54 30.97 0.66 7.69
C VAL A 54 31.47 0.88 9.12
N SER A 55 31.11 0.01 10.07
CA SER A 55 31.56 0.13 11.47
C SER A 55 33.08 0.02 11.60
N ALA A 56 33.74 -0.80 10.77
CA ALA A 56 35.19 -0.91 10.75
C ALA A 56 35.91 0.30 10.11
N SER A 57 35.20 1.07 9.26
CA SER A 57 35.79 2.15 8.45
C SER A 57 35.69 3.55 9.06
N PHE A 58 34.96 3.72 10.17
CA PHE A 58 34.70 5.01 10.81
C PHE A 58 35.22 5.03 12.25
N SER A 59 35.70 6.18 12.73
CA SER A 59 36.07 6.36 14.13
C SER A 59 34.84 6.45 15.04
N ASP A 60 35.01 6.24 16.34
CA ASP A 60 33.92 6.33 17.31
C ASP A 60 33.30 7.73 17.38
N GLU A 61 34.07 8.79 17.15
CA GLU A 61 33.57 10.16 17.04
C GLU A 61 32.74 10.36 15.77
N GLU A 62 33.20 9.86 14.62
CA GLU A 62 32.46 9.99 13.36
C GLU A 62 31.10 9.28 13.42
N LYS A 63 31.07 8.08 14.03
CA LYS A 63 29.82 7.31 14.20
C LYS A 63 28.76 8.05 15.03
N LYS A 64 29.17 8.89 15.98
CA LYS A 64 28.25 9.68 16.82
C LYS A 64 27.71 10.92 16.10
N GLU A 65 28.48 11.49 15.18
CA GLU A 65 28.09 12.69 14.44
C GLU A 65 27.19 12.39 13.23
N ILE A 66 27.34 11.21 12.62
CA ILE A 66 26.56 10.83 11.43
C ILE A 66 25.12 10.48 11.82
N GLU A 67 24.16 11.10 11.14
CA GLU A 67 22.74 10.76 11.27
C GLU A 67 22.45 9.45 10.53
N VAL A 68 21.81 8.49 11.19
CA VAL A 68 21.31 7.26 10.56
C VAL A 68 19.78 7.23 10.60
N ILE A 69 19.14 7.27 9.42
CA ILE A 69 17.69 7.14 9.31
C ILE A 69 17.34 5.68 9.03
N ILE A 70 16.59 5.04 9.93
CA ILE A 70 16.19 3.65 9.81
C ILE A 70 14.94 3.54 8.93
N ALA A 71 15.14 3.32 7.62
CA ALA A 71 14.11 3.28 6.58
C ALA A 71 13.78 1.84 6.15
N THR A 72 13.31 1.04 7.11
CA THR A 72 12.90 -0.37 6.94
C THR A 72 11.47 -0.59 7.47
N PRO A 73 10.82 -1.74 7.21
CA PRO A 73 9.54 -2.04 7.83
C PRO A 73 9.58 -1.93 9.37
N GLU A 74 8.55 -1.32 9.96
CA GLU A 74 8.57 -0.95 11.39
C GLU A 74 8.81 -2.13 12.35
N ASN A 75 8.39 -3.34 11.96
CA ASN A 75 8.54 -4.55 12.77
C ASN A 75 10.00 -5.02 12.96
N VAL A 76 10.96 -4.49 12.22
CA VAL A 76 12.40 -4.79 12.37
C VAL A 76 13.23 -3.61 12.87
N GLN A 77 12.65 -2.41 13.00
CA GLN A 77 13.41 -1.21 13.32
C GLN A 77 14.04 -1.24 14.71
N GLN A 78 13.40 -1.89 15.68
CA GLN A 78 13.94 -2.02 17.04
C GLN A 78 15.24 -2.85 17.07
N GLU A 79 15.26 -4.00 16.39
CA GLU A 79 16.46 -4.85 16.31
C GLU A 79 17.61 -4.13 15.60
N ILE A 80 17.30 -3.37 14.56
CA ILE A 80 18.27 -2.53 13.85
C ILE A 80 18.83 -1.45 14.77
N GLU A 81 17.97 -0.76 15.53
CA GLU A 81 18.39 0.24 16.50
C GLU A 81 19.36 -0.32 17.54
N GLU A 82 19.02 -1.44 18.16
CA GLU A 82 19.88 -2.13 19.15
C GLU A 82 21.24 -2.53 18.53
N THR A 83 21.24 -2.92 17.26
CA THR A 83 22.47 -3.25 16.52
C THR A 83 23.32 -2.02 16.23
N LEU A 84 22.71 -0.90 15.86
CA LEU A 84 23.40 0.38 15.61
C LEU A 84 24.06 0.92 16.88
N ASP A 85 23.33 0.89 18.00
CA ASP A 85 23.85 1.28 19.31
C ASP A 85 25.06 0.42 19.70
N GLY A 86 24.96 -0.90 19.51
CA GLY A 86 26.06 -1.84 19.74
C GLY A 86 27.30 -1.59 18.86
N CYS A 87 27.13 -0.93 17.72
CA CYS A 87 28.21 -0.54 16.81
C CYS A 87 28.74 0.89 17.02
N GLY A 88 28.15 1.66 17.95
CA GLY A 88 28.54 3.04 18.27
C GLY A 88 27.85 4.13 17.45
N PHE A 89 26.92 3.77 16.55
CA PHE A 89 26.07 4.74 15.85
C PHE A 89 24.93 5.14 16.79
N SER A 90 25.05 6.26 17.49
CA SER A 90 24.06 6.71 18.49
C SER A 90 23.14 7.84 18.01
N ASN A 91 23.49 8.49 16.90
CA ASN A 91 22.64 9.50 16.25
C ASN A 91 21.77 8.83 15.19
N HIS A 92 20.84 7.97 15.61
CA HIS A 92 19.88 7.32 14.71
C HIS A 92 18.44 7.76 14.99
N SER A 93 17.59 7.55 14.00
CA SER A 93 16.15 7.77 14.16
C SER A 93 15.34 6.76 13.38
N ARG A 94 14.32 6.21 14.04
CA ARG A 94 13.32 5.34 13.42
C ARG A 94 12.43 6.13 12.47
N LEU A 95 12.31 5.67 11.23
CA LEU A 95 11.27 6.11 10.31
C LEU A 95 9.98 5.31 10.57
N THR A 96 9.34 5.60 11.70
CA THR A 96 8.07 4.97 12.09
C THR A 96 7.00 5.18 11.01
N GLY A 97 5.95 4.35 10.97
CA GLY A 97 4.86 4.52 10.00
C GLY A 97 4.23 5.91 9.99
N LYS A 98 4.19 6.58 11.15
CA LYS A 98 3.77 7.99 11.27
C LYS A 98 4.73 8.93 10.55
N ARG A 99 6.03 8.83 10.84
CA ARG A 99 7.07 9.68 10.21
C ARG A 99 7.19 9.41 8.70
N TRP A 100 7.03 8.15 8.28
CA TRP A 100 6.93 7.78 6.88
C TRP A 100 5.77 8.51 6.21
N GLY A 101 4.58 8.51 6.83
CA GLY A 101 3.43 9.21 6.27
C GLY A 101 3.62 10.72 6.17
N GLU A 102 4.15 11.35 7.21
CA GLU A 102 4.48 12.78 7.20
C GLU A 102 5.51 13.12 6.10
N LEU A 103 6.53 12.27 5.91
CA LEU A 103 7.53 12.42 4.87
C LEU A 103 6.93 12.29 3.46
N MET A 104 6.08 11.28 3.23
CA MET A 104 5.44 11.06 1.93
C MET A 104 4.40 12.15 1.61
N ASP A 105 3.64 12.62 2.60
CA ASP A 105 2.73 13.76 2.44
C ASP A 105 3.50 15.00 1.95
N ALA A 106 4.61 15.33 2.60
CA ALA A 106 5.44 16.47 2.21
C ALA A 106 6.08 16.26 0.83
N PHE A 107 6.63 15.07 0.58
CA PHE A 107 7.30 14.73 -0.67
C PHE A 107 6.35 14.87 -1.86
N HIS A 108 5.18 14.23 -1.80
CA HIS A 108 4.24 14.25 -2.92
C HIS A 108 3.48 15.56 -3.04
N ALA A 109 3.31 16.32 -1.95
CA ALA A 109 2.84 17.70 -2.06
C ALA A 109 3.82 18.58 -2.86
N LYS A 110 5.13 18.31 -2.78
CA LYS A 110 6.17 19.04 -3.52
C LYS A 110 6.39 18.50 -4.94
N SER A 111 6.38 17.18 -5.14
CA SER A 111 6.63 16.57 -6.46
C SER A 111 5.40 16.60 -7.38
N GLY A 112 4.19 16.55 -6.82
CA GLY A 112 2.94 16.60 -7.57
C GLY A 112 2.49 15.27 -8.20
N GLU A 113 3.23 14.18 -8.01
CA GLU A 113 2.94 12.89 -8.66
C GLU A 113 1.74 12.15 -8.03
N PHE A 114 1.74 11.97 -6.71
CA PHE A 114 0.72 11.19 -5.98
C PHE A 114 0.04 12.06 -4.92
N LYS A 115 -1.04 12.74 -5.32
CA LYS A 115 -1.64 13.82 -4.52
C LYS A 115 -2.04 13.37 -3.10
N PRO A 116 -1.44 13.95 -2.04
CA PRO A 116 -1.80 13.65 -0.65
C PRO A 116 -3.25 14.01 -0.34
N LEU A 117 -3.96 13.17 0.41
CA LEU A 117 -5.28 13.52 0.96
C LEU A 117 -5.20 14.78 1.82
N ALA A 118 -4.12 14.93 2.59
CA ALA A 118 -3.85 16.10 3.42
C ALA A 118 -3.74 17.42 2.64
N SER A 119 -3.51 17.37 1.32
CA SER A 119 -3.48 18.57 0.46
C SER A 119 -4.85 19.11 0.09
N TYR A 120 -5.92 18.34 0.33
CA TYR A 120 -7.29 18.77 0.08
C TYR A 120 -7.85 19.60 1.23
N LYS A 121 -8.74 20.54 0.92
CA LYS A 121 -9.39 21.39 1.91
C LYS A 121 -10.44 20.59 2.68
N ALA A 122 -10.38 20.62 4.01
CA ALA A 122 -11.46 20.15 4.87
C ALA A 122 -12.48 21.30 5.03
N VAL A 123 -13.38 21.51 4.06
CA VAL A 123 -14.31 22.65 4.10
C VAL A 123 -15.49 22.36 5.04
N ASN A 124 -15.44 22.97 6.23
CA ASN A 124 -16.50 23.73 6.93
C ASN A 124 -16.02 24.01 8.38
N ALA A 125 -15.17 25.02 8.53
CA ALA A 125 -14.99 25.73 9.79
C ALA A 125 -15.67 27.09 9.62
N GLU A 126 -16.42 27.54 10.62
CA GLU A 126 -17.36 28.68 10.61
C GLU A 126 -16.78 30.07 10.32
N ASN A 127 -15.61 30.19 9.69
CA ASN A 127 -15.05 31.46 9.25
C ASN A 127 -14.35 31.26 7.90
N ASP A 128 -14.98 31.72 6.82
CA ASP A 128 -14.33 32.57 5.82
C ASP A 128 -15.39 33.07 4.83
N ASN A 129 -15.46 34.40 4.69
CA ASN A 129 -16.37 35.15 3.81
C ASN A 129 -16.02 35.02 2.31
N GLU A 130 -15.57 33.85 1.86
CA GLU A 130 -15.28 33.56 0.45
C GLU A 130 -16.10 32.36 -0.01
N ILE A 131 -17.42 32.54 -0.03
CA ILE A 131 -18.33 31.71 -0.81
C ILE A 131 -18.31 32.25 -2.24
N GLN A 132 -17.75 31.48 -3.17
CA GLN A 132 -18.06 31.40 -4.62
C GLN A 132 -16.96 30.52 -5.23
N GLU A 133 -17.17 29.26 -5.63
CA GLU A 133 -17.77 28.92 -6.93
C GLU A 133 -18.08 27.41 -7.13
N ASN A 134 -18.14 26.58 -6.08
CA ASN A 134 -18.46 25.15 -6.27
C ASN A 134 -19.86 24.80 -5.74
N ALA A 135 -20.78 24.53 -6.66
CA ALA A 135 -22.18 24.16 -6.42
C ALA A 135 -22.41 22.82 -5.66
N ALA A 136 -21.35 22.17 -5.17
CA ALA A 136 -21.43 20.97 -4.33
C ALA A 136 -21.33 21.28 -2.82
N ALA A 137 -21.10 22.55 -2.43
CA ALA A 137 -20.81 22.95 -1.04
C ALA A 137 -22.05 23.19 -0.15
N GLU A 138 -23.25 22.79 -0.57
CA GLU A 138 -24.46 22.94 0.26
C GLU A 138 -24.74 21.77 1.23
N GLN A 139 -23.99 20.66 1.14
CA GLN A 139 -24.14 19.56 2.10
C GLN A 139 -23.23 19.74 3.32
N SER A 140 -23.85 19.87 4.50
CA SER A 140 -23.14 19.75 5.77
C SER A 140 -22.59 18.32 5.90
N PHE A 141 -21.28 18.18 6.10
CA PHE A 141 -20.68 16.88 6.41
C PHE A 141 -21.30 16.32 7.70
N ASP A 142 -22.03 15.22 7.56
CA ASP A 142 -22.55 14.43 8.65
C ASP A 142 -21.72 13.16 8.77
N LYS A 143 -20.88 13.11 9.80
CA LYS A 143 -19.97 11.99 10.06
C LYS A 143 -20.73 10.67 10.26
N ASP A 144 -21.92 10.73 10.85
CA ASP A 144 -22.69 9.54 11.19
C ASP A 144 -23.43 8.97 9.97
N ASN A 145 -23.61 9.78 8.92
CA ASN A 145 -24.27 9.40 7.66
C ASN A 145 -23.33 9.43 6.43
N PHE A 146 -22.01 9.60 6.62
CA PHE A 146 -21.02 9.64 5.51
C PHE A 146 -20.92 8.30 4.74
N GLY A 147 -21.47 7.20 5.29
CA GLY A 147 -21.52 5.91 4.61
C GLY A 147 -20.12 5.38 4.34
N LEU A 148 -19.35 5.12 5.39
CA LEU A 148 -18.00 4.57 5.29
C LEU A 148 -17.98 3.14 5.81
N ASN A 149 -17.46 2.22 5.01
CA ASN A 149 -17.40 0.79 5.35
C ASN A 149 -16.05 0.19 4.92
N ILE A 150 -15.12 0.03 5.86
CA ILE A 150 -13.83 -0.62 5.60
C ILE A 150 -13.85 -2.03 6.16
N PHE A 151 -13.77 -3.02 5.28
CA PHE A 151 -13.64 -4.41 5.69
C PHE A 151 -12.15 -4.75 5.83
N PHE A 152 -11.71 -5.12 7.03
CA PHE A 152 -10.34 -5.57 7.24
C PHE A 152 -10.26 -7.09 7.30
N ALA A 153 -9.52 -7.67 6.36
CA ALA A 153 -9.37 -9.10 6.21
C ALA A 153 -8.60 -9.70 7.39
N ARG A 154 -9.20 -10.71 8.01
CA ARG A 154 -8.60 -11.54 9.07
C ARG A 154 -8.60 -13.00 8.68
N SER A 155 -7.54 -13.72 9.04
CA SER A 155 -7.42 -15.16 8.88
C SER A 155 -7.13 -15.82 10.22
N HIS A 156 -7.57 -17.07 10.40
CA HIS A 156 -7.16 -17.90 11.54
C HIS A 156 -5.64 -18.15 11.57
N LYS A 157 -4.94 -17.86 10.46
CA LYS A 157 -3.47 -17.93 10.33
C LYS A 157 -2.76 -16.63 10.69
N ASP A 158 -3.48 -15.58 11.05
CA ASP A 158 -2.88 -14.30 11.41
C ASP A 158 -2.06 -14.42 12.70
N LYS A 159 -0.94 -13.70 12.74
CA LYS A 159 -0.17 -13.58 13.98
C LYS A 159 -0.84 -12.56 14.89
N GLU A 160 -0.79 -12.82 16.20
CA GLU A 160 -1.23 -11.85 17.19
C GLU A 160 -0.37 -10.58 17.09
N LEU A 161 -1.04 -9.43 17.12
CA LEU A 161 -0.39 -8.12 17.11
C LEU A 161 0.12 -7.80 18.51
N LYS A 162 1.33 -7.24 18.62
CA LYS A 162 1.86 -6.81 19.92
C LYS A 162 1.07 -5.65 20.50
N THR A 163 0.51 -4.82 19.62
CA THR A 163 -0.26 -3.63 19.98
C THR A 163 -1.77 -3.93 19.95
N LYS A 164 -2.48 -3.63 21.05
CA LYS A 164 -3.95 -3.66 21.05
C LYS A 164 -4.50 -2.47 20.25
N ILE A 165 -5.27 -2.75 19.21
CA ILE A 165 -5.86 -1.74 18.33
C ILE A 165 -7.34 -1.60 18.66
N ILE A 166 -7.79 -0.37 18.87
CA ILE A 166 -9.21 -0.03 18.89
C ILE A 166 -9.57 0.43 17.48
N ARG A 167 -10.47 -0.31 16.83
CA ARG A 167 -10.95 -0.02 15.47
C ARG A 167 -12.24 0.82 15.56
N PRO A 168 -12.41 1.85 14.73
CA PRO A 168 -13.67 2.59 14.63
C PRO A 168 -14.82 1.72 14.11
N ASP A 169 -16.07 2.14 14.36
CA ASP A 169 -17.28 1.37 14.02
C ASP A 169 -17.50 1.17 12.51
N TYR A 170 -16.92 2.02 11.67
CA TYR A 170 -16.92 1.84 10.21
C TYR A 170 -15.95 0.74 9.74
N MET A 171 -15.11 0.20 10.62
CA MET A 171 -14.16 -0.87 10.31
C MET A 171 -14.70 -2.22 10.73
N HIS A 172 -15.04 -3.04 9.74
CA HIS A 172 -15.71 -4.34 9.93
C HIS A 172 -14.70 -5.48 9.77
N PRO A 173 -14.51 -6.35 10.77
CA PRO A 173 -13.68 -7.54 10.59
C PRO A 173 -14.38 -8.50 9.63
N ILE A 174 -13.69 -8.91 8.56
CA ILE A 174 -14.15 -10.01 7.69
C ILE A 174 -13.19 -11.19 7.80
N GLN A 175 -13.70 -12.36 8.18
CA GLN A 175 -12.91 -13.58 8.15
C GLN A 175 -12.78 -14.06 6.70
N VAL A 176 -11.56 -14.07 6.18
CA VAL A 176 -11.24 -14.60 4.86
C VAL A 176 -10.83 -16.07 4.94
N GLY A 177 -11.16 -16.84 3.90
CA GLY A 177 -10.91 -18.28 3.87
C GLY A 177 -11.72 -19.07 4.89
N ALA A 178 -12.89 -18.56 5.29
CA ALA A 178 -13.77 -19.22 6.25
C ALA A 178 -14.30 -20.58 5.77
N ALA A 179 -14.31 -20.84 4.45
CA ALA A 179 -14.62 -22.15 3.89
C ALA A 179 -13.53 -23.20 4.12
N ASN A 180 -12.31 -22.78 4.49
CA ASN A 180 -11.13 -23.65 4.64
C ASN A 180 -10.82 -23.99 6.11
N THR A 181 -11.70 -23.64 7.05
CA THR A 181 -11.53 -23.90 8.49
C THR A 181 -12.88 -23.92 9.20
N ASP A 182 -12.98 -24.65 10.31
CA ASP A 182 -14.14 -24.61 11.20
C ASP A 182 -14.05 -23.46 12.22
N GLU A 183 -12.89 -22.83 12.38
CA GLU A 183 -12.71 -21.70 13.28
C GLU A 183 -13.49 -20.47 12.78
N ARG A 184 -14.14 -19.75 13.71
CA ARG A 184 -14.87 -18.51 13.41
C ARG A 184 -14.33 -17.39 14.27
N ILE A 185 -13.65 -16.43 13.63
CA ILE A 185 -12.91 -15.33 14.29
C ILE A 185 -13.52 -13.95 14.05
N ALA A 186 -14.59 -13.87 13.25
CA ALA A 186 -15.37 -12.69 12.97
C ALA A 186 -16.82 -13.08 12.66
N GLU A 187 -17.76 -12.16 12.87
CA GLU A 187 -19.17 -12.36 12.53
C GLU A 187 -19.40 -12.38 11.02
N ILE A 188 -18.75 -11.44 10.30
CA ILE A 188 -18.77 -11.41 8.84
C ILE A 188 -17.73 -12.39 8.32
N THR A 189 -18.15 -13.26 7.40
CA THR A 189 -17.26 -14.24 6.77
C THR A 189 -17.40 -14.18 5.25
N ASP A 190 -16.28 -14.37 4.56
CA ASP A 190 -16.26 -14.41 3.10
C ASP A 190 -16.88 -15.67 2.50
N ALA A 191 -17.38 -16.62 3.31
CA ALA A 191 -17.95 -17.90 2.87
C ALA A 191 -19.49 -17.88 2.74
N THR A 192 -20.11 -16.70 2.76
CA THR A 192 -21.57 -16.53 2.66
C THR A 192 -21.95 -15.85 1.34
N GLY A 193 -23.20 -16.02 0.89
CA GLY A 193 -23.65 -15.42 -0.38
C GLY A 193 -22.86 -15.90 -1.58
N ASP A 194 -22.69 -15.04 -2.59
CA ASP A 194 -21.80 -15.31 -3.73
C ASP A 194 -20.35 -15.07 -3.30
N ASN A 195 -19.52 -16.11 -3.39
CA ASN A 195 -18.18 -16.08 -2.82
C ASN A 195 -17.15 -17.00 -3.49
N ILE A 196 -15.88 -16.73 -3.19
CA ILE A 196 -14.72 -17.54 -3.56
C ILE A 196 -13.86 -17.91 -2.34
N SER A 197 -14.45 -18.03 -1.15
CA SER A 197 -13.73 -18.24 0.13
C SER A 197 -12.78 -19.43 0.09
N ALA A 198 -13.18 -20.53 -0.54
CA ALA A 198 -12.35 -21.73 -0.69
C ALA A 198 -11.01 -21.45 -1.39
N LYS A 199 -10.95 -20.41 -2.24
CA LYS A 199 -9.76 -20.01 -3.00
C LYS A 199 -8.77 -19.14 -2.23
N ASN A 200 -9.01 -18.87 -0.94
CA ASN A 200 -8.17 -17.98 -0.11
C ASN A 200 -6.69 -18.39 -0.06
N GLY A 201 -6.37 -19.67 -0.24
CA GLY A 201 -4.97 -20.13 -0.34
C GLY A 201 -4.17 -19.43 -1.42
N ASN A 202 -4.80 -19.09 -2.56
CA ASN A 202 -4.13 -18.40 -3.67
C ASN A 202 -4.48 -16.91 -3.74
N TYR A 203 -5.75 -16.57 -3.45
CA TYR A 203 -6.28 -15.20 -3.53
C TYR A 203 -6.00 -14.36 -2.29
N CYS A 204 -5.68 -14.98 -1.15
CA CYS A 204 -5.50 -14.28 0.13
C CYS A 204 -6.66 -13.33 0.45
N GLU A 205 -6.40 -12.10 0.88
CA GLU A 205 -7.38 -11.07 1.22
C GLU A 205 -8.37 -10.73 0.09
N ILE A 206 -8.05 -11.09 -1.17
CA ILE A 206 -8.89 -10.79 -2.34
C ILE A 206 -10.19 -11.59 -2.34
N THR A 207 -10.28 -12.70 -1.59
CA THR A 207 -11.58 -13.36 -1.36
C THR A 207 -12.54 -12.47 -0.56
N GLY A 208 -12.01 -11.64 0.33
CA GLY A 208 -12.75 -10.59 1.01
C GLY A 208 -13.21 -9.49 0.06
N LEU A 209 -12.35 -9.01 -0.85
CA LEU A 209 -12.73 -8.04 -1.87
C LEU A 209 -13.87 -8.55 -2.77
N TYR A 210 -13.78 -9.80 -3.23
CA TYR A 210 -14.84 -10.43 -4.02
C TYR A 210 -16.16 -10.45 -3.24
N TRP A 211 -16.11 -10.82 -1.96
CA TRP A 211 -17.30 -10.88 -1.12
C TRP A 211 -17.94 -9.50 -0.94
N ILE A 212 -17.15 -8.45 -0.69
CA ILE A 212 -17.62 -7.06 -0.63
C ILE A 212 -18.34 -6.69 -1.92
N TRP A 213 -17.69 -6.94 -3.07
CA TRP A 213 -18.26 -6.65 -4.39
C TRP A 213 -19.60 -7.33 -4.62
N LYS A 214 -19.70 -8.63 -4.30
CA LYS A 214 -20.90 -9.40 -4.59
C LYS A 214 -22.03 -9.23 -3.59
N ASN A 215 -21.73 -8.88 -2.34
CA ASN A 215 -22.69 -8.96 -1.24
C ASN A 215 -22.92 -7.62 -0.53
N SER A 216 -21.93 -6.73 -0.46
CA SER A 216 -22.02 -5.47 0.30
C SER A 216 -22.25 -4.23 -0.55
N LEU A 217 -21.77 -4.21 -1.80
CA LEU A 217 -21.91 -3.03 -2.69
C LEU A 217 -23.32 -2.85 -3.29
N ARG A 218 -24.33 -3.59 -2.82
CA ARG A 218 -25.69 -3.53 -3.41
C ARG A 218 -26.42 -2.28 -2.89
N ASP A 219 -27.00 -1.52 -3.82
CA ASP A 219 -27.88 -0.37 -3.58
C ASP A 219 -27.24 0.90 -2.97
N SER A 220 -25.93 1.09 -3.15
CA SER A 220 -25.20 2.21 -2.57
C SER A 220 -24.28 2.86 -3.61
N GLU A 221 -24.64 4.04 -4.14
CA GLU A 221 -23.81 4.75 -5.14
C GLU A 221 -22.86 5.78 -4.52
N SER A 222 -23.22 6.35 -3.35
CA SER A 222 -22.49 7.47 -2.72
C SER A 222 -21.64 7.08 -1.51
N GLU A 223 -21.69 5.82 -1.06
CA GLU A 223 -20.90 5.36 0.09
C GLU A 223 -19.50 4.91 -0.33
N TYR A 224 -18.59 4.93 0.64
CA TYR A 224 -17.24 4.41 0.49
C TYR A 224 -17.11 3.01 1.05
N PHE A 225 -16.49 2.15 0.27
CA PHE A 225 -16.14 0.80 0.65
C PHE A 225 -14.64 0.57 0.52
N GLY A 226 -14.06 -0.18 1.44
CA GLY A 226 -12.64 -0.48 1.39
C GLY A 226 -12.29 -1.89 1.81
N LEU A 227 -11.17 -2.37 1.26
CA LEU A 227 -10.47 -3.55 1.74
C LEU A 227 -9.21 -3.08 2.48
N ALA A 228 -9.00 -3.62 3.67
CA ALA A 228 -7.78 -3.48 4.44
C ALA A 228 -7.28 -4.85 4.92
N GLN A 229 -6.07 -4.91 5.48
CA GLN A 229 -5.54 -6.11 6.13
C GLN A 229 -5.64 -5.98 7.66
N TYR A 230 -5.63 -7.10 8.39
CA TYR A 230 -5.66 -7.09 9.86
C TYR A 230 -4.55 -6.21 10.49
N ARG A 231 -3.41 -6.11 9.81
CA ARG A 231 -2.23 -5.33 10.25
C ARG A 231 -1.88 -4.15 9.35
N ARG A 232 -2.70 -3.84 8.33
CA ARG A 232 -2.46 -2.69 7.44
C ARG A 232 -3.77 -1.99 7.09
N SER A 233 -3.90 -0.73 7.45
CA SER A 233 -5.06 0.08 7.10
C SER A 233 -4.75 1.57 7.11
N PHE A 234 -5.67 2.36 6.57
CA PHE A 234 -5.68 3.80 6.80
C PHE A 234 -6.07 4.12 8.25
N GLU A 235 -5.45 5.16 8.80
CA GLU A 235 -5.92 5.83 10.01
C GLU A 235 -6.49 7.18 9.61
N LEU A 236 -7.82 7.27 9.59
CA LEU A 236 -8.53 8.44 9.11
C LEU A 236 -8.93 9.31 10.30
N THR A 237 -8.49 10.57 10.27
CA THR A 237 -9.02 11.59 11.19
C THR A 237 -10.37 12.10 10.69
N GLU A 238 -11.10 12.84 11.52
CA GLU A 238 -12.33 13.50 11.06
C GLU A 238 -12.07 14.46 9.89
N ASP A 239 -10.94 15.17 9.90
CA ASP A 239 -10.52 16.01 8.77
C ASP A 239 -10.30 15.20 7.50
N ASP A 240 -9.77 13.98 7.61
CA ASP A 240 -9.61 13.10 6.44
C ASP A 240 -10.95 12.68 5.87
N LEU A 241 -11.93 12.35 6.73
CA LEU A 241 -13.30 12.04 6.29
C LEU A 241 -13.95 13.25 5.60
N ARG A 242 -13.79 14.45 6.18
CA ARG A 242 -14.24 15.71 5.58
C ARG A 242 -13.57 15.97 4.23
N ARG A 243 -12.27 15.70 4.11
CA ARG A 243 -11.53 15.84 2.85
C ARG A 243 -12.05 14.89 1.78
N LEU A 244 -12.31 13.63 2.14
CA LEU A 244 -12.90 12.66 1.20
C LEU A 244 -14.26 13.16 0.70
N PHE A 245 -15.15 13.56 1.62
CA PHE A 245 -16.50 14.04 1.31
C PHE A 245 -16.50 15.34 0.50
N CYS A 246 -15.95 16.43 1.06
CA CYS A 246 -16.05 17.77 0.49
C CYS A 246 -15.28 17.92 -0.83
N ASN A 247 -14.38 16.98 -1.14
CA ASN A 247 -13.60 16.99 -2.37
C ASN A 247 -14.01 15.88 -3.32
N ASP A 248 -15.08 15.14 -3.06
CA ASP A 248 -15.61 14.14 -3.98
C ASP A 248 -14.53 13.15 -4.47
N ILE A 249 -13.69 12.67 -3.55
CA ILE A 249 -12.55 11.80 -3.88
C ILE A 249 -13.05 10.44 -4.36
N ASP A 250 -12.65 9.98 -5.53
CA ASP A 250 -13.16 8.71 -6.06
C ASP A 250 -12.54 7.49 -5.37
N VAL A 251 -11.25 7.58 -5.09
CA VAL A 251 -10.48 6.52 -4.44
C VAL A 251 -9.31 7.08 -3.64
N LEU A 252 -9.10 6.50 -2.46
CA LEU A 252 -7.96 6.69 -1.59
C LEU A 252 -7.09 5.43 -1.62
N LEU A 253 -5.84 5.60 -2.05
CA LEU A 253 -4.83 4.54 -2.13
C LEU A 253 -3.67 4.81 -1.16
N PRO A 254 -2.93 3.77 -0.74
CA PRO A 254 -1.63 3.94 -0.11
C PRO A 254 -0.68 4.71 -1.02
N TYR A 255 0.30 5.40 -0.44
CA TYR A 255 1.45 5.82 -1.24
C TYR A 255 2.12 4.59 -1.88
N PRO A 256 2.40 4.62 -3.19
CA PRO A 256 3.06 3.52 -3.85
C PRO A 256 4.49 3.35 -3.32
N LEU A 257 5.00 2.11 -3.31
CA LEU A 257 6.43 1.91 -3.07
C LEU A 257 7.21 2.09 -4.35
N MET A 258 8.45 2.57 -4.19
CA MET A 258 9.37 2.74 -5.29
C MET A 258 10.16 1.46 -5.59
N TYR A 259 10.38 1.20 -6.88
CA TYR A 259 11.11 0.07 -7.43
C TYR A 259 12.21 0.56 -8.38
N GLU A 260 13.35 -0.14 -8.38
CA GLU A 260 14.48 0.15 -9.26
C GLU A 260 14.94 -1.12 -10.01
N PRO A 261 15.10 -1.07 -11.34
CA PRO A 261 14.88 0.09 -12.20
C PRO A 261 13.40 0.46 -12.36
N ASP A 262 12.49 -0.51 -12.24
CA ASP A 262 11.05 -0.34 -12.47
C ASP A 262 10.22 -1.46 -11.82
N ILE A 263 8.89 -1.43 -12.01
CA ILE A 263 7.92 -2.38 -11.42
C ILE A 263 8.16 -3.82 -11.87
N ASN A 264 8.88 -4.09 -12.97
CA ASN A 264 9.16 -5.47 -13.40
C ASN A 264 9.84 -6.30 -12.30
N LYS A 265 10.63 -5.65 -11.42
CA LYS A 265 11.25 -6.32 -10.27
C LYS A 265 10.25 -6.99 -9.32
N HIS A 266 9.01 -6.54 -9.27
CA HIS A 266 8.00 -7.18 -8.45
C HIS A 266 7.67 -8.59 -8.96
N HIS A 267 7.30 -8.73 -10.23
CA HIS A 267 6.93 -10.05 -10.77
C HIS A 267 8.14 -10.99 -10.83
N GLU A 268 9.33 -10.48 -11.20
CA GLU A 268 10.58 -11.27 -11.21
C GLU A 268 10.89 -11.89 -9.84
N ARG A 269 10.53 -11.19 -8.75
CA ARG A 269 10.78 -11.65 -7.39
C ARG A 269 9.75 -12.67 -6.89
N TYR A 270 8.49 -12.53 -7.30
CA TYR A 270 7.38 -13.22 -6.65
C TYR A 270 6.62 -14.21 -7.54
N LEU A 271 6.75 -14.10 -8.86
CA LEU A 271 6.03 -14.92 -9.83
C LEU A 271 7.00 -15.78 -10.65
N LYS A 272 6.55 -16.99 -10.96
CA LYS A 272 7.24 -17.86 -11.93
C LYS A 272 6.92 -17.38 -13.34
N ASP A 273 7.84 -17.58 -14.28
CA ASP A 273 7.67 -17.19 -15.69
C ASP A 273 6.37 -17.74 -16.31
N ALA A 274 5.99 -18.98 -15.95
CA ALA A 274 4.75 -19.59 -16.42
C ALA A 274 3.50 -18.86 -15.91
N ASP A 275 3.51 -18.41 -14.66
CA ASP A 275 2.41 -17.66 -14.05
C ASP A 275 2.34 -16.24 -14.65
N TRP A 276 3.49 -15.61 -14.85
CA TRP A 276 3.56 -14.32 -15.53
C TRP A 276 3.03 -14.40 -16.97
N THR A 277 3.40 -15.44 -17.71
CA THR A 277 2.88 -15.70 -19.07
C THR A 277 1.37 -15.92 -19.06
N ALA A 278 0.84 -16.63 -18.06
CA ALA A 278 -0.60 -16.81 -17.88
C ALA A 278 -1.31 -15.47 -17.65
N LEU A 279 -0.76 -14.58 -16.81
CA LEU A 279 -1.30 -13.23 -16.59
C LEU A 279 -1.32 -12.39 -17.87
N LEU A 280 -0.20 -12.33 -18.61
CA LEU A 280 -0.12 -11.58 -19.86
C LEU A 280 -1.14 -12.08 -20.90
N THR A 281 -1.29 -13.41 -20.98
CA THR A 281 -2.26 -14.05 -21.89
C THR A 281 -3.69 -13.75 -21.47
N ALA A 282 -4.02 -13.92 -20.19
CA ALA A 282 -5.35 -13.62 -19.65
C ALA A 282 -5.74 -12.16 -19.88
N LEU A 283 -4.83 -11.23 -19.59
CA LEU A 283 -5.07 -9.80 -19.79
C LEU A 283 -5.32 -9.47 -21.26
N LYS A 284 -4.53 -10.06 -22.18
CA LYS A 284 -4.70 -9.86 -23.63
C LYS A 284 -6.04 -10.38 -24.15
N GLU A 285 -6.52 -11.51 -23.61
CA GLU A 285 -7.78 -12.14 -24.04
C GLU A 285 -9.01 -11.44 -23.45
N VAL A 286 -8.94 -11.00 -22.18
CA VAL A 286 -10.09 -10.44 -21.45
C VAL A 286 -10.19 -8.93 -21.60
N SER A 287 -9.06 -8.22 -21.64
CA SER A 287 -9.00 -6.75 -21.59
C SER A 287 -7.81 -6.24 -22.43
N PRO A 288 -7.88 -6.38 -23.77
CA PRO A 288 -6.76 -6.06 -24.67
C PRO A 288 -6.27 -4.61 -24.55
N GLU A 289 -7.16 -3.67 -24.24
CA GLU A 289 -6.85 -2.26 -24.02
C GLU A 289 -6.01 -2.02 -22.74
N TYR A 290 -6.13 -2.88 -21.73
CA TYR A 290 -5.25 -2.86 -20.56
C TYR A 290 -3.94 -3.58 -20.86
N ALA A 291 -3.98 -4.67 -21.64
CA ALA A 291 -2.77 -5.36 -22.10
C ALA A 291 -1.84 -4.44 -22.92
N GLU A 292 -2.41 -3.55 -23.74
CA GLU A 292 -1.65 -2.56 -24.50
C GLU A 292 -0.95 -1.53 -23.60
N ALA A 293 -1.62 -1.07 -22.54
CA ALA A 293 -1.06 -0.09 -21.60
C ALA A 293 -0.04 -0.71 -20.62
N PHE A 294 -0.10 -2.04 -20.42
CA PHE A 294 0.60 -2.72 -19.35
C PHE A 294 2.13 -2.54 -19.38
N PRO A 295 2.83 -2.66 -20.52
CA PRO A 295 4.29 -2.44 -20.56
C PRO A 295 4.68 -1.03 -20.15
N GLY A 296 3.86 -0.02 -20.47
CA GLY A 296 4.10 1.37 -20.09
C GLY A 296 3.94 1.61 -18.60
N VAL A 297 3.02 0.90 -17.95
CA VAL A 297 2.90 0.92 -16.48
C VAL A 297 4.05 0.18 -15.82
N LEU A 298 4.41 -1.01 -16.32
CA LEU A 298 5.50 -1.80 -15.74
C LEU A 298 6.86 -1.11 -15.82
N GLY A 299 7.09 -0.26 -16.82
CA GLY A 299 8.30 0.55 -16.95
C GLY A 299 8.36 1.76 -16.00
N GLN A 300 7.35 2.00 -15.17
CA GLN A 300 7.38 3.06 -14.15
C GLN A 300 8.10 2.59 -12.88
N GLN A 301 8.30 3.50 -11.93
CA GLN A 301 9.03 3.19 -10.68
C GLN A 301 8.12 3.06 -9.46
N CYS A 302 6.82 3.35 -9.56
CA CYS A 302 5.91 3.38 -8.41
C CYS A 302 4.82 2.31 -8.54
N MET A 303 4.64 1.47 -7.52
CA MET A 303 3.63 0.41 -7.51
C MET A 303 2.75 0.52 -6.27
N TYR A 304 1.44 0.37 -6.42
CA TYR A 304 0.54 0.23 -5.28
C TYR A 304 0.69 -1.19 -4.71
N ASN A 305 1.05 -1.26 -3.43
CA ASN A 305 1.23 -2.52 -2.71
C ASN A 305 0.10 -2.75 -1.70
N TYR A 306 0.06 -3.97 -1.16
CA TYR A 306 -0.76 -4.37 0.00
C TYR A 306 -2.23 -4.67 -0.27
N ASN A 307 -2.76 -4.44 -1.47
CA ASN A 307 -4.19 -4.63 -1.76
C ASN A 307 -5.10 -3.88 -0.75
N VAL A 308 -4.69 -2.66 -0.38
CA VAL A 308 -5.43 -1.79 0.52
C VAL A 308 -6.05 -0.68 -0.30
N ILE A 309 -7.37 -0.57 -0.26
CA ILE A 309 -8.12 0.38 -1.08
C ILE A 309 -9.31 0.91 -0.29
N LEU A 310 -9.63 2.18 -0.48
CA LEU A 310 -10.89 2.78 -0.06
C LEU A 310 -11.45 3.58 -1.24
N ALA A 311 -12.60 3.20 -1.77
CA ALA A 311 -13.17 3.84 -2.95
C ALA A 311 -14.67 4.05 -2.80
N LYS A 312 -15.23 4.96 -3.59
CA LYS A 312 -16.69 5.01 -3.77
C LYS A 312 -17.17 3.65 -4.30
N ALA A 313 -18.37 3.25 -3.91
CA ALA A 313 -18.95 1.96 -4.27
C ALA A 313 -18.90 1.66 -5.77
N GLN A 314 -19.26 2.63 -6.63
CA GLN A 314 -19.22 2.44 -8.09
C GLN A 314 -17.79 2.23 -8.61
N VAL A 315 -16.81 2.97 -8.09
CA VAL A 315 -15.39 2.81 -8.48
C VAL A 315 -14.87 1.42 -8.07
N LEU A 316 -15.22 0.97 -6.86
CA LEU A 316 -14.82 -0.36 -6.39
C LEU A 316 -15.49 -1.47 -7.21
N LYS A 317 -16.76 -1.27 -7.59
CA LYS A 317 -17.51 -2.18 -8.46
C LYS A 317 -16.89 -2.28 -9.85
N ASP A 318 -16.58 -1.15 -10.49
CA ASP A 318 -15.94 -1.10 -11.81
C ASP A 318 -14.57 -1.78 -11.78
N TYR A 319 -13.79 -1.56 -10.72
CA TYR A 319 -12.52 -2.24 -10.50
C TYR A 319 -12.70 -3.76 -10.39
N CYS A 320 -13.65 -4.23 -9.59
CA CYS A 320 -13.91 -5.66 -9.40
C CYS A 320 -14.47 -6.32 -10.67
N GLU A 321 -15.36 -5.65 -11.39
CA GLU A 321 -15.92 -6.10 -12.67
C GLU A 321 -14.83 -6.29 -13.74
N TRP A 322 -13.78 -5.47 -13.71
CA TRP A 322 -12.60 -5.66 -14.55
C TRP A 322 -11.64 -6.74 -14.02
N LEU A 323 -11.33 -6.71 -12.72
CA LEU A 323 -10.30 -7.54 -12.10
C LEU A 323 -10.65 -9.04 -12.15
N PHE A 324 -11.84 -9.42 -11.67
CA PHE A 324 -12.15 -10.83 -11.44
C PHE A 324 -12.26 -11.67 -12.72
N PRO A 325 -12.76 -11.16 -13.86
CA PRO A 325 -12.67 -11.88 -15.13
C PRO A 325 -11.22 -12.18 -15.55
N VAL A 326 -10.29 -11.23 -15.36
CA VAL A 326 -8.86 -11.45 -15.64
C VAL A 326 -8.31 -12.55 -14.73
N LEU A 327 -8.58 -12.49 -13.42
CA LEU A 327 -8.11 -13.50 -12.47
C LEU A 327 -8.70 -14.90 -12.73
N SER A 328 -9.99 -14.98 -13.06
CA SER A 328 -10.62 -16.24 -13.46
C SER A 328 -9.92 -16.84 -14.68
N ARG A 329 -9.54 -16.00 -15.65
CA ARG A 329 -8.83 -16.48 -16.83
C ARG A 329 -7.39 -16.91 -16.52
N VAL A 330 -6.71 -16.22 -15.60
CA VAL A 330 -5.40 -16.66 -15.09
C VAL A 330 -5.50 -18.06 -14.49
N GLU A 331 -6.50 -18.32 -13.63
CA GLU A 331 -6.69 -19.65 -13.02
C GLU A 331 -6.88 -20.77 -14.05
N GLU A 332 -7.56 -20.48 -15.16
CA GLU A 332 -7.75 -21.45 -16.25
C GLU A 332 -6.45 -21.82 -16.96
N LEU A 333 -5.54 -20.84 -17.09
CA LEU A 333 -4.27 -20.92 -17.81
C LEU A 333 -3.11 -21.43 -16.92
N SER A 334 -3.15 -21.17 -15.61
CA SER A 334 -2.11 -21.56 -14.67
C SER A 334 -1.97 -23.08 -14.55
N VAL A 335 -0.72 -23.52 -14.39
CA VAL A 335 -0.36 -24.92 -14.13
C VAL A 335 0.70 -24.96 -13.02
N PRO A 336 0.46 -25.66 -11.88
CA PRO A 336 -0.74 -26.40 -11.51
C PRO A 336 -1.95 -25.47 -11.23
N LYS A 337 -3.15 -26.03 -11.06
CA LYS A 337 -4.40 -25.24 -10.96
C LYS A 337 -4.87 -25.07 -9.53
N GLY A 338 -5.33 -23.85 -9.20
CA GLY A 338 -6.10 -23.55 -7.99
C GLY A 338 -5.61 -24.26 -6.73
N SER A 339 -6.48 -25.09 -6.14
CA SER A 339 -6.24 -25.83 -4.89
C SER A 339 -5.08 -26.83 -4.90
N GLU A 340 -4.51 -27.16 -6.07
CA GLU A 340 -3.27 -27.94 -6.16
C GLU A 340 -2.05 -27.12 -5.72
N ARG A 341 -2.21 -25.81 -5.57
CA ARG A 341 -1.17 -24.86 -5.21
C ARG A 341 -1.32 -24.38 -3.76
N ALA A 342 -0.18 -24.23 -3.10
CA ALA A 342 -0.09 -23.62 -1.77
C ALA A 342 0.47 -22.19 -1.79
N ASP A 343 0.82 -21.65 -2.96
CA ASP A 343 1.38 -20.31 -3.11
C ASP A 343 0.30 -19.25 -3.38
N ARG A 344 0.64 -18.00 -3.02
CA ARG A 344 -0.23 -16.81 -3.13
C ARG A 344 -0.04 -16.04 -4.44
N TYR A 345 0.23 -16.74 -5.53
CA TYR A 345 0.62 -16.12 -6.81
C TYR A 345 -0.42 -15.10 -7.31
N ILE A 346 -1.72 -15.39 -7.16
CA ILE A 346 -2.80 -14.44 -7.49
C ILE A 346 -2.71 -13.19 -6.63
N GLY A 347 -2.46 -13.32 -5.33
CA GLY A 347 -2.26 -12.15 -4.46
C GLY A 347 -1.17 -11.20 -4.94
N TYR A 348 -0.08 -11.71 -5.52
CA TYR A 348 0.98 -10.86 -6.12
C TYR A 348 0.55 -10.26 -7.46
N MET A 349 -0.19 -10.99 -8.28
CA MET A 349 -0.75 -10.46 -9.53
C MET A 349 -1.75 -9.33 -9.28
N VAL A 350 -2.53 -9.42 -8.20
CA VAL A 350 -3.52 -8.37 -7.88
C VAL A 350 -2.85 -7.05 -7.51
N GLU A 351 -1.72 -7.03 -6.79
CA GLU A 351 -1.01 -5.76 -6.52
C GLU A 351 -0.57 -5.08 -7.85
N ILE A 352 -0.12 -5.88 -8.83
CA ILE A 352 0.28 -5.37 -10.15
C ILE A 352 -0.95 -4.91 -10.96
N LEU A 353 -2.05 -5.67 -10.92
CA LEU A 353 -3.28 -5.34 -11.64
C LEU A 353 -4.00 -4.13 -11.03
N GLU A 354 -3.99 -3.97 -9.70
CA GLU A 354 -4.45 -2.76 -9.01
C GLU A 354 -3.67 -1.54 -9.51
N THR A 355 -2.34 -1.66 -9.55
CA THR A 355 -1.46 -0.63 -10.10
C THR A 355 -1.81 -0.27 -11.54
N LEU A 356 -1.93 -1.28 -12.41
CA LEU A 356 -2.34 -1.08 -13.80
C LEU A 356 -3.69 -0.38 -13.90
N TYR A 357 -4.68 -0.78 -13.10
CA TYR A 357 -6.01 -0.22 -13.17
C TYR A 357 -6.05 1.25 -12.82
N PHE A 358 -5.50 1.61 -11.66
CA PHE A 358 -5.58 2.99 -11.19
C PHE A 358 -4.65 3.93 -11.96
N MET A 359 -3.49 3.44 -12.43
CA MET A 359 -2.62 4.26 -13.29
C MET A 359 -3.23 4.50 -14.67
N LYS A 360 -3.88 3.50 -15.29
CA LYS A 360 -4.54 3.68 -16.59
C LYS A 360 -5.74 4.61 -16.53
N ASN A 361 -6.42 4.69 -15.38
CA ASN A 361 -7.62 5.53 -15.18
C ASN A 361 -7.34 6.81 -14.37
N ALA A 362 -6.07 7.18 -14.17
CA ALA A 362 -5.69 8.33 -13.34
C ALA A 362 -6.18 9.68 -13.87
N ASP A 363 -6.49 9.79 -15.17
CA ASP A 363 -7.09 10.95 -15.82
C ASP A 363 -8.62 11.03 -15.62
N ARG A 364 -9.26 9.91 -15.29
CA ARG A 364 -10.71 9.78 -15.13
C ARG A 364 -11.15 9.73 -13.66
N LEU A 365 -10.24 9.37 -12.77
CA LEU A 365 -10.51 9.20 -11.34
C LEU A 365 -9.79 10.28 -10.53
N LYS A 366 -10.49 10.85 -9.55
CA LYS A 366 -9.90 11.70 -8.53
C LYS A 366 -9.24 10.85 -7.44
N ILE A 367 -8.00 10.46 -7.70
CA ILE A 367 -7.20 9.64 -6.79
C ILE A 367 -6.52 10.52 -5.72
N ALA A 368 -6.71 10.17 -4.44
CA ALA A 368 -5.96 10.73 -3.33
C ALA A 368 -5.08 9.64 -2.69
N HIS A 369 -4.03 10.08 -1.99
CA HIS A 369 -3.08 9.18 -1.36
C HIS A 369 -2.92 9.48 0.13
N LYS A 370 -2.74 8.42 0.91
CA LYS A 370 -2.42 8.53 2.34
C LYS A 370 -1.56 7.35 2.75
N ALA A 371 -0.68 7.56 3.72
CA ALA A 371 0.12 6.47 4.25
C ALA A 371 -0.76 5.34 4.81
N CYS A 372 -0.42 4.12 4.44
CA CYS A 372 -0.98 2.92 5.03
C CYS A 372 -0.18 2.57 6.29
N ARG A 373 -0.83 2.56 7.46
CA ARG A 373 -0.16 2.21 8.71
C ARG A 373 0.03 0.71 8.79
N MET A 374 1.22 0.26 9.19
CA MET A 374 1.48 -1.12 9.56
C MET A 374 1.44 -1.27 11.08
N TYR A 375 0.60 -2.19 11.57
CA TYR A 375 0.52 -2.53 12.98
C TYR A 375 1.49 -3.68 13.31
N VAL A 376 2.18 -3.55 14.44
CA VAL A 376 3.19 -4.50 14.95
C VAL A 376 2.68 -5.20 16.20
#